data_AF-A0A1H8WUV5-F1
#
_entry.id   AF-A0A1H8WUV5-F1
#
_cell.length_a   1.000
_cell.length_b   1.000
_cell.length_c   1.000
_cell.angle_alpha   90.00
_cell.angle_beta   90.00
_cell.angle_gamma   90.00
#
_symmetry.space_group_name_H-M   'P 1'
#
loop_
_entity.id
_entity.type
_entity.pdbx_description
1 polymer ?
#
loop_
_entity_poly.entity_id
_entity_poly.type
_entity_poly.pdbx_seq_one_letter_code
_entity_poly.pdbx_strand_id
1 'polypeptide(L)'
;MKLYKLIITGNHTDFVIQYTVSTNFIAYNDCQFTGTEQEKYDQFLTELQKVMGELTINIKVKMTNKTVDRAFTKSVILSIKDVGDFIQKLSA
;
A
#
# COMPACT_ATOMS: atom_id res chain seq x y z
N MET A 1 -3.01 1.27 -17.96
CA MET A 1 -3.74 1.08 -16.69
C MET A 1 -2.71 1.04 -15.57
N LYS A 2 -2.84 1.88 -14.53
CA LYS A 2 -1.88 1.90 -13.42
C LYS A 2 -2.10 0.68 -12.53
N LEU A 3 -1.02 0.02 -12.12
CA LEU A 3 -1.04 -1.01 -11.07
C LEU A 3 -0.22 -0.52 -9.89
N TYR A 4 -0.77 -0.64 -8.69
CA TYR A 4 -0.01 -0.40 -7.46
C TYR A 4 0.35 -1.73 -6.80
N LYS A 5 1.56 -1.77 -6.27
CA LYS A 5 2.05 -2.84 -5.42
C LYS A 5 2.71 -2.25 -4.20
N LEU A 6 2.28 -2.71 -3.03
CA LEU A 6 2.86 -2.33 -1.74
C LEU A 6 3.62 -3.53 -1.17
N ILE A 7 4.77 -3.26 -0.57
CA ILE A 7 5.51 -4.24 0.21
C ILE A 7 5.67 -3.68 1.61
N ILE A 8 5.22 -4.44 2.60
CA ILE A 8 5.24 -4.03 4.00
C ILE A 8 6.19 -4.95 4.74
N THR A 9 7.14 -4.38 5.46
CA THR A 9 8.14 -5.10 6.23
C THR A 9 8.19 -4.59 7.67
N GLY A 10 8.34 -5.49 8.64
CA GLY A 10 8.49 -5.12 10.05
C GLY A 10 7.51 -5.85 10.98
N ASN A 11 6.84 -5.11 11.86
CA ASN A 11 5.82 -5.58 12.78
C ASN A 11 4.67 -4.55 12.90
N HIS A 12 3.76 -4.74 13.86
CA HIS A 12 2.59 -3.86 14.02
C HIS A 12 2.90 -2.45 14.53
N THR A 13 4.02 -2.26 15.20
CA THR A 13 4.41 -1.00 15.85
C THR A 13 5.58 -0.31 15.15
N ASP A 14 6.40 -1.08 14.43
CA ASP A 14 7.56 -0.61 13.68
C ASP A 14 7.59 -1.31 12.33
N PHE A 15 7.18 -0.58 11.29
CA PHE A 15 7.07 -1.08 9.93
C PHE A 15 7.48 -0.03 8.90
N VAL A 16 7.76 -0.51 7.70
CA VAL A 16 8.03 0.30 6.52
C VAL A 16 7.17 -0.20 5.36
N ILE A 17 6.59 0.74 4.62
CA ILE A 17 5.81 0.47 3.41
C ILE A 17 6.58 1.00 2.19
N GLN A 18 6.88 0.08 1.26
CA GLN A 18 7.40 0.41 -0.06
C GLN A 18 6.23 0.53 -1.04
N TYR A 19 6.07 1.71 -1.63
CA TYR A 19 5.00 2.00 -2.59
C TYR A 19 5.56 1.97 -4.00
N THR A 20 5.08 1.05 -4.81
CA THR A 20 5.50 0.95 -6.21
C THR A 20 4.32 1.03 -7.16
N VAL A 21 4.55 1.62 -8.33
CA VAL A 21 3.56 1.78 -9.38
C VAL A 21 4.12 1.30 -10.72
N SER A 22 3.28 0.62 -11.50
CA SER A 22 3.57 0.26 -12.88
C SER A 22 2.52 0.86 -13.81
N THR A 23 2.96 1.42 -14.93
CA THR A 23 2.08 1.93 -16.00
C THR A 23 2.05 1.03 -17.22
N ASN A 24 3.03 0.12 -17.34
CA ASN A 24 3.26 -0.74 -18.49
C ASN A 24 3.27 -2.24 -18.14
N PHE A 25 2.95 -2.61 -16.89
CA PHE A 25 2.92 -4.00 -16.39
C PHE A 25 4.26 -4.74 -16.40
N ILE A 26 5.35 -4.11 -16.86
CA ILE A 26 6.67 -4.71 -17.02
C ILE A 26 7.62 -4.24 -15.92
N ALA A 27 7.57 -2.95 -15.57
CA ALA A 27 8.43 -2.35 -14.56
C ALA A 27 7.62 -1.67 -13.47
N TYR A 28 8.02 -1.91 -12.22
CA TYR A 28 7.51 -1.19 -11.05
C TYR A 28 8.51 -0.12 -10.67
N ASN A 29 8.04 1.12 -10.57
CA ASN A 29 8.83 2.25 -10.12
C ASN A 29 8.41 2.63 -8.71
N ASP A 30 9.37 3.02 -7.89
CA ASP A 30 9.12 3.55 -6.56
C ASP A 30 8.36 4.89 -6.66
N CYS A 31 7.37 5.10 -5.78
CA CYS A 31 6.56 6.32 -5.78
C CYS A 31 7.27 7.52 -5.14
N GLN A 32 8.43 7.29 -4.51
CA GLN A 32 9.31 8.28 -3.89
C GLN A 32 8.61 9.14 -2.81
N PHE A 33 7.63 8.58 -2.11
CA PHE A 33 6.96 9.26 -0.99
C PHE A 33 7.92 9.45 0.18
N THR A 34 7.89 10.64 0.78
CA THR A 34 8.79 11.05 1.88
C THR A 34 8.01 11.38 3.15
N GLY A 35 8.71 11.34 4.29
CA GLY A 35 8.14 11.60 5.62
C GLY A 35 7.98 10.34 6.46
N THR A 36 7.13 10.44 7.48
CA THR A 36 6.65 9.33 8.33
C THR A 36 5.80 8.35 7.52
N GLU A 37 5.55 7.14 8.05
CA GLU A 37 4.70 6.16 7.36
C GLU A 37 3.26 6.64 7.17
N GLN A 38 2.72 7.43 8.11
CA GLN A 38 1.41 8.06 7.95
C GLN A 38 1.42 9.08 6.80
N GLU A 39 2.41 9.96 6.73
CA GLU A 39 2.51 10.95 5.64
C GLU A 39 2.69 10.31 4.26
N LYS A 40 3.48 9.23 4.18
CA LYS A 40 3.62 8.44 2.95
C LYS A 40 2.31 7.76 2.57
N TYR A 41 1.58 7.24 3.56
CA TYR A 41 0.28 6.62 3.33
C TYR A 41 -0.75 7.64 2.83
N ASP A 42 -0.79 8.85 3.41
CA ASP A 42 -1.67 9.94 2.96
C ASP A 42 -1.36 10.38 1.52
N GLN A 43 -0.07 10.48 1.15
CA GLN A 43 0.35 10.72 -0.23
C GLN A 43 -0.11 9.60 -1.18
N PHE A 44 0.02 8.35 -0.76
CA PHE A 44 -0.49 7.20 -1.51
C PHE A 44 -2.01 7.27 -1.71
N LEU A 45 -2.79 7.56 -0.66
CA LEU A 45 -4.24 7.71 -0.75
C LEU A 45 -4.64 8.82 -1.74
N THR A 46 -3.91 9.95 -1.70
CA THR A 46 -4.11 11.08 -2.63
C THR A 46 -3.86 10.67 -4.08
N GLU A 47 -2.78 9.93 -4.34
CA GLU A 47 -2.50 9.40 -5.69
C GLU A 47 -3.57 8.39 -6.13
N LEU A 48 -4.02 7.54 -5.22
CA LEU A 48 -5.03 6.53 -5.50
C LEU A 48 -6.39 7.16 -5.85
N GLN A 49 -6.75 8.29 -5.22
CA GLN A 49 -7.95 9.05 -5.53
C GLN A 49 -7.95 9.59 -6.97
N LYS A 50 -6.79 10.02 -7.48
CA LYS A 50 -6.64 10.56 -8.85
C LYS A 50 -6.83 9.50 -9.94
N VAL A 51 -6.69 8.21 -9.62
CA VAL A 51 -6.89 7.13 -10.60
C VAL A 51 -8.38 6.97 -10.87
N MET A 52 -8.80 7.08 -12.14
CA MET A 52 -10.18 6.82 -12.52
C MET A 52 -10.49 5.32 -12.51
N GLY A 53 -11.70 4.98 -12.04
CA GLY A 53 -12.19 3.60 -11.97
C GLY A 53 -11.76 2.83 -10.71
N GLU A 54 -12.27 1.61 -10.59
CA GLU A 54 -11.85 0.68 -9.54
C GLU A 54 -10.52 0.03 -9.91
N LEU A 55 -9.65 -0.12 -8.93
CA LEU A 55 -8.35 -0.75 -9.08
C LEU A 55 -8.15 -1.75 -7.94
N THR A 56 -7.50 -2.87 -8.23
CA THR A 56 -7.01 -3.79 -7.19
C THR A 56 -5.56 -3.47 -6.89
N ILE A 57 -5.24 -3.33 -5.61
CA ILE A 57 -3.90 -3.05 -5.11
C ILE A 57 -3.36 -4.34 -4.50
N ASN A 58 -2.21 -4.78 -5.01
CA ASN A 58 -1.54 -5.98 -4.51
C ASN A 58 -0.61 -5.61 -3.36
N ILE A 59 -0.73 -6.32 -2.24
CA ILE A 59 0.00 -6.00 -1.02
C ILE A 59 0.71 -7.26 -0.54
N LYS A 60 2.04 -7.18 -0.48
CA LYS A 60 2.87 -8.24 0.09
C LYS A 60 3.28 -7.85 1.50
N VAL A 61 2.80 -8.61 2.47
CA VAL A 61 3.07 -8.39 3.89
C VAL A 61 4.17 -9.35 4.33
N LYS A 62 5.29 -8.83 4.79
CA LYS A 62 6.45 -9.57 5.31
C LYS A 62 6.70 -9.15 6.75
N MET A 63 5.85 -9.61 7.65
CA MET A 63 6.02 -9.36 9.09
C MET A 63 6.92 -10.42 9.71
N THR A 64 7.52 -10.13 10.87
CA THR A 64 8.46 -11.01 11.59
C THR A 64 8.01 -12.48 11.67
N ASN A 65 6.71 -12.72 11.85
CA ASN A 65 6.16 -14.07 12.07
C ASN A 65 5.34 -14.62 10.89
N LYS A 66 5.13 -13.83 9.82
CA LYS A 66 4.22 -14.20 8.73
C LYS A 66 4.55 -13.46 7.45
N THR A 67 4.62 -14.22 6.35
CA THR A 67 4.54 -13.65 5.00
C THR A 67 3.18 -13.99 4.42
N VAL A 68 2.46 -12.98 3.94
CA VAL A 68 1.14 -13.18 3.33
C VAL A 68 0.92 -12.19 2.19
N ASP A 69 0.32 -12.68 1.12
CA ASP A 69 -0.14 -11.85 0.01
C ASP A 69 -1.62 -11.50 0.21
N ARG A 70 -1.95 -10.23 -0.02
CA ARG A 70 -3.29 -9.66 0.11
C ARG A 70 -3.60 -8.82 -1.13
N ALA A 71 -4.87 -8.72 -1.46
CA ALA A 71 -5.36 -7.85 -2.52
C ALA A 71 -6.59 -7.11 -2.01
N PHE A 72 -6.58 -5.79 -2.12
CA PHE A 72 -7.70 -4.95 -1.73
C PHE A 72 -8.11 -4.03 -2.87
N THR A 73 -9.40 -3.75 -2.95
CA THR A 73 -9.93 -2.78 -3.90
C THR A 73 -9.57 -1.36 -3.45
N LYS A 74 -9.47 -0.45 -4.41
CA LYS A 74 -9.22 0.98 -4.18
C LYS A 74 -10.19 1.55 -3.15
N SER A 75 -11.48 1.24 -3.32
CA SER A 75 -12.55 1.65 -2.40
C SER A 75 -12.28 1.27 -0.95
N VAL A 76 -11.82 0.03 -0.69
CA VAL A 76 -11.50 -0.44 0.66
C VAL A 76 -10.30 0.30 1.23
N ILE A 77 -9.22 0.46 0.45
CA ILE A 77 -8.03 1.18 0.91
C ILE A 77 -8.36 2.64 1.23
N LEU A 78 -9.11 3.32 0.36
CA LEU A 78 -9.52 4.71 0.57
C LEU A 78 -10.39 4.92 1.80
N SER A 79 -11.06 3.87 2.30
CA SER A 79 -11.87 3.92 3.52
C SER A 79 -11.05 3.89 4.82
N ILE A 80 -9.76 3.53 4.73
CA ILE A 80 -8.86 3.42 5.89
C ILE A 80 -7.90 4.61 5.83
N LYS A 81 -8.01 5.54 6.78
CA LYS A 81 -7.21 6.78 6.79
C LYS A 81 -5.94 6.64 7.62
N ASP A 82 -6.03 5.89 8.71
CA ASP A 82 -4.91 5.63 9.59
C ASP A 82 -4.06 4.46 9.08
N VAL A 83 -2.74 4.65 9.04
CA VAL A 83 -1.82 3.61 8.56
C VAL A 83 -1.74 2.43 9.54
N GLY A 84 -1.91 2.67 10.83
CA GLY A 84 -1.97 1.62 11.85
C GLY A 84 -3.18 0.69 11.65
N ASP A 85 -4.36 1.27 11.43
CA ASP A 85 -5.58 0.51 11.10
C ASP A 85 -5.40 -0.29 9.80
N PHE A 86 -4.72 0.29 8.80
CA PHE A 86 -4.40 -0.40 7.56
C PHE A 86 -3.51 -1.61 7.82
N ILE A 87 -2.44 -1.47 8.61
CA ILE A 87 -1.57 -2.58 8.99
C ILE A 87 -2.32 -3.65 9.80
N GLN A 88 -3.17 -3.27 10.75
CA GLN A 88 -3.97 -4.22 11.52
C GLN A 88 -4.88 -5.06 10.61
N LYS A 89 -5.54 -4.43 9.65
CA LYS A 89 -6.45 -5.10 8.71
C LYS A 89 -5.73 -6.08 7.78
N LEU A 90 -4.43 -5.90 7.55
CA LEU A 90 -3.62 -6.81 6.74
C LEU A 90 -3.21 -8.09 7.48
N SER A 91 -3.04 -8.00 8.80
CA SER A 91 -2.66 -9.13 9.65
C SER A 91 -3.84 -9.99 10.10
N ALA A 92 -5.05 -9.44 10.11
CA ALA A 92 -6.30 -10.20 10.23
C ALA A 92 -6.39 -11.31 9.16
#